data_AF-A0A1B2IWB2-F1
#
_entry.id   AF-A0A1B2IWB2-F1
#
_cell.length_a   1.000
_cell.length_b   1.000
_cell.length_c   1.000
_cell.angle_alpha   90.00
_cell.angle_beta   90.00
_cell.angle_gamma   90.00
#
_symmetry.space_group_name_H-M   'P 1'
#
loop_
_entity.id
_entity.type
_entity.pdbx_description
1 polymer ?
#
loop_
_entity_poly.entity_id
_entity_poly.type
_entity_poly.pdbx_seq_one_letter_code
_entity_poly.pdbx_strand_id
1 'polypeptide(L)'
;MTTTNIKKTSKKNRLIYAALVAASMMGVIGSTQTLAHAKGNTDPTSSSVVTNVKALQALKDGDKEAFDTSIQLGADALVVGDYEAAISAGVTWINDFDESQLNAWDALALVRSPEGISTEKATAIYNNILALYPGTNHQVTDYERDIIGLVAIGEDPTNVNGTNLIQETIDGIADGQGDIYAVMYGLLALISADTKGIGDYQSEIDTLTTRLINMQNSDGYWTDEYGYTLDVTGMVMQALGSYQGTIDTSTSIFSAQGAVQNILLQPDTGEFLDPEQGTDSINSSSDAMIIAGLAACDIDPDELGATVSPVDALLSYQVPEGETDAGSFNWQPALTYSRQSATQEAVYTLDQFDYFKANKGSIYNFSE
;
A
#
# COMPACT_ATOMS: atom_id res chain seq x y z
N MET A 1 2.35 57.29 -31.14
CA MET A 1 2.10 56.07 -31.93
C MET A 1 3.10 55.02 -31.49
N THR A 2 2.56 54.01 -30.84
CA THR A 2 3.15 52.79 -30.31
C THR A 2 3.65 51.88 -31.43
N THR A 3 4.77 51.17 -31.20
CA THR A 3 4.87 49.70 -31.36
C THR A 3 6.24 49.24 -30.85
N THR A 4 6.20 48.57 -29.70
CA THR A 4 7.34 47.85 -29.10
C THR A 4 7.42 46.46 -29.71
N ASN A 5 8.62 46.09 -30.16
CA ASN A 5 9.00 44.75 -30.59
C ASN A 5 8.89 43.74 -29.44
N ILE A 6 8.10 42.69 -29.60
CA ILE A 6 8.23 41.45 -28.84
C ILE A 6 8.40 40.29 -29.83
N LYS A 7 9.64 39.78 -29.94
CA LYS A 7 9.92 38.44 -30.46
C LYS A 7 11.18 37.90 -29.79
N LYS A 8 11.00 36.90 -28.92
CA LYS A 8 11.71 35.61 -28.87
C LYS A 8 11.51 34.97 -27.49
N THR A 9 10.44 34.20 -27.34
CA THR A 9 10.38 33.10 -26.37
C THR A 9 10.52 31.79 -27.15
N SER A 10 11.39 30.93 -26.64
CA SER A 10 12.07 29.87 -27.38
C SER A 10 11.16 28.66 -27.67
N LYS A 11 11.48 27.92 -28.74
CA LYS A 11 10.82 26.65 -29.13
C LYS A 11 10.82 25.57 -28.02
N LYS A 12 11.60 25.73 -26.94
CA LYS A 12 11.73 24.75 -25.85
C LYS A 12 10.47 24.66 -24.98
N ASN A 13 9.72 25.75 -24.82
CA ASN A 13 8.48 25.77 -24.03
C ASN A 13 7.27 25.16 -24.77
N ARG A 14 7.34 24.99 -26.09
CA ARG A 14 6.25 24.39 -26.90
C ARG A 14 6.24 22.86 -26.85
N LEU A 15 7.38 22.24 -26.57
CA LEU A 15 7.50 20.78 -26.45
C LEU A 15 7.04 20.29 -25.07
N ILE A 16 7.32 21.05 -24.00
CA ILE A 16 6.84 20.76 -22.64
C ILE A 16 5.32 20.94 -22.55
N TYR A 17 4.78 22.00 -23.17
CA TYR A 17 3.33 22.20 -23.28
C TYR A 17 2.63 21.12 -24.12
N ALA A 18 3.29 20.56 -25.14
CA ALA A 18 2.69 19.48 -25.93
C ALA A 18 2.69 18.14 -25.18
N ALA A 19 3.69 17.89 -24.32
CA ALA A 19 3.78 16.67 -23.50
C ALA A 19 2.78 16.66 -22.35
N LEU A 20 2.63 17.77 -21.60
CA LEU A 20 1.59 17.89 -20.56
C LEU A 20 0.17 17.84 -21.14
N VAL A 21 -0.05 18.42 -22.32
CA VAL A 21 -1.34 18.34 -23.02
C VAL A 21 -1.61 16.93 -23.54
N ALA A 22 -0.59 16.16 -23.91
CA ALA A 22 -0.76 14.77 -24.35
C ALA A 22 -1.08 13.80 -23.18
N ALA A 23 -0.44 13.97 -22.02
CA ALA A 23 -0.72 13.18 -20.83
C ALA A 23 -2.13 13.46 -20.27
N SER A 24 -2.54 14.73 -20.22
CA SER A 24 -3.87 15.13 -19.78
C SER A 24 -4.98 14.78 -20.79
N MET A 25 -4.70 14.76 -22.10
CA MET A 25 -5.66 14.26 -23.10
C MET A 25 -5.92 12.76 -22.98
N MET A 26 -4.97 11.94 -22.52
CA MET A 26 -5.18 10.50 -22.36
C MET A 26 -6.15 10.17 -21.21
N GLY A 27 -6.08 10.87 -20.08
CA GLY A 27 -7.07 10.75 -19.00
C GLY A 27 -8.48 11.22 -19.42
N VAL A 28 -8.55 12.26 -20.26
CA VAL A 28 -9.82 12.80 -20.77
C VAL A 28 -10.46 11.88 -21.83
N ILE A 29 -9.67 11.23 -22.69
CA ILE A 29 -10.20 10.33 -23.74
C ILE A 29 -10.80 9.05 -23.12
N GLY A 30 -10.24 8.53 -22.01
CA GLY A 30 -10.82 7.40 -21.28
C GLY A 30 -12.27 7.65 -20.83
N SER A 31 -12.58 8.88 -20.40
CA SER A 31 -13.93 9.29 -19.95
C SER A 31 -14.95 9.45 -21.08
N THR A 32 -14.53 9.55 -22.34
CA THR A 32 -15.46 9.69 -23.46
C THR A 32 -16.18 8.40 -23.84
N GLN A 33 -15.64 7.23 -23.48
CA GLN A 33 -16.36 5.96 -23.64
C GLN A 33 -17.48 5.79 -22.60
N THR A 34 -17.31 6.34 -21.39
CA THR A 34 -18.33 6.34 -20.32
C THR A 34 -19.52 7.27 -20.64
N LEU A 35 -19.28 8.34 -21.40
CA LEU A 35 -20.32 9.32 -21.80
C LEU A 35 -21.37 8.77 -22.80
N ALA A 36 -21.12 7.64 -23.46
CA ALA A 36 -22.09 7.04 -24.38
C ALA A 36 -23.24 6.29 -23.66
N HIS A 37 -23.11 6.00 -22.36
CA HIS A 37 -24.14 5.29 -21.57
C HIS A 37 -24.94 6.19 -20.62
N ALA A 38 -24.56 7.46 -20.43
CA ALA A 38 -25.20 8.39 -19.50
C ALA A 38 -26.23 9.34 -20.17
N LYS A 39 -26.82 8.99 -21.32
CA LYS A 39 -27.93 9.76 -21.91
C LYS A 39 -29.24 9.43 -21.18
N GLY A 40 -29.39 9.89 -19.95
CA GLY A 40 -30.67 9.70 -19.25
C GLY A 40 -30.77 10.11 -17.79
N ASN A 41 -29.75 10.67 -17.14
CA ASN A 41 -29.88 11.09 -15.75
C ASN A 41 -29.38 12.51 -15.53
N THR A 42 -30.27 13.39 -15.07
CA THR A 42 -29.98 14.75 -14.63
C THR A 42 -29.73 14.71 -13.13
N ASP A 43 -28.53 14.34 -12.71
CA ASP A 43 -28.10 14.45 -11.31
C ASP A 43 -26.70 15.11 -11.25
N PRO A 44 -26.50 16.21 -10.50
CA PRO A 44 -25.25 16.94 -10.51
C PRO A 44 -24.32 16.42 -9.41
N THR A 45 -23.76 15.22 -9.58
CA THR A 45 -22.94 14.58 -8.52
C THR A 45 -21.64 14.01 -9.07
N SER A 46 -20.63 14.88 -9.16
CA SER A 46 -19.19 14.59 -9.05
C SER A 46 -18.42 15.88 -9.34
N SER A 47 -17.80 16.48 -8.31
CA SER A 47 -17.06 17.74 -8.44
C SER A 47 -15.92 17.63 -9.47
N SER A 48 -15.30 16.45 -9.58
CA SER A 48 -14.25 16.12 -10.56
C SER A 48 -14.79 16.06 -12.00
N VAL A 49 -15.93 15.42 -12.24
CA VAL A 49 -16.58 15.38 -13.57
C VAL A 49 -17.07 16.76 -13.98
N VAL A 50 -17.63 17.54 -13.05
CA VAL A 50 -18.04 18.93 -13.31
C VAL A 50 -16.83 19.81 -13.67
N THR A 51 -15.67 19.56 -13.05
CA THR A 51 -14.42 20.30 -13.33
C THR A 51 -13.80 19.90 -14.68
N ASN A 52 -13.80 18.61 -15.01
CA ASN A 52 -13.33 18.08 -16.30
C ASN A 52 -14.21 18.54 -17.48
N VAL A 53 -15.54 18.59 -17.29
CA VAL A 53 -16.48 19.11 -18.29
C VAL A 53 -16.27 20.61 -18.52
N LYS A 54 -15.98 21.39 -17.47
CA LYS A 54 -15.68 22.82 -17.58
C LYS A 54 -14.34 23.08 -18.28
N ALA A 55 -13.29 22.31 -17.97
CA ALA A 55 -12.00 22.39 -18.65
C ALA A 55 -12.14 22.07 -20.14
N LEU A 56 -12.86 21.01 -20.50
CA LEU A 56 -13.17 20.65 -21.89
C LEU A 56 -13.95 21.74 -22.63
N GLN A 57 -14.90 22.39 -21.95
CA GLN A 57 -15.69 23.48 -22.53
C GLN A 57 -14.85 24.74 -22.74
N ALA A 58 -14.04 25.14 -21.74
CA ALA A 58 -13.10 26.26 -21.85
C ALA A 58 -12.07 26.06 -22.98
N LEU A 59 -11.59 24.82 -23.15
CA LEU A 59 -10.72 24.45 -24.26
C LEU A 59 -11.40 24.62 -25.62
N LYS A 60 -12.66 24.19 -25.75
CA LYS A 60 -13.47 24.36 -26.97
C LYS A 60 -13.75 25.83 -27.28
N ASP A 61 -13.93 26.64 -26.24
CA ASP A 61 -14.23 28.06 -26.35
C ASP A 61 -12.96 28.93 -26.53
N GLY A 62 -11.77 28.32 -26.45
CA GLY A 62 -10.48 29.00 -26.58
C GLY A 62 -10.13 29.91 -25.40
N ASP A 63 -10.82 29.75 -24.27
CA ASP A 63 -10.61 30.51 -23.06
C ASP A 63 -9.48 29.89 -22.23
N LYS A 64 -8.27 30.37 -22.49
CA LYS A 64 -7.06 29.86 -21.84
C LYS A 64 -7.05 30.11 -20.34
N GLU A 65 -7.59 31.22 -19.86
CA GLU A 65 -7.58 31.56 -18.44
C GLU A 65 -8.56 30.68 -17.67
N ALA A 66 -9.75 30.43 -18.23
CA ALA A 66 -10.71 29.50 -17.65
C ALA A 66 -10.24 28.03 -17.72
N PHE A 67 -9.51 27.66 -18.77
CA PHE A 67 -8.86 26.34 -18.88
C PHE A 67 -7.78 26.17 -17.82
N ASP A 68 -6.83 27.11 -17.74
CA ASP A 68 -5.73 27.07 -16.77
C ASP A 68 -6.29 27.07 -15.33
N THR A 69 -7.34 27.86 -15.04
CA THR A 69 -8.03 27.87 -13.74
C THR A 69 -8.74 26.55 -13.44
N SER A 70 -9.36 25.90 -14.43
CA SER A 70 -10.05 24.62 -14.22
C SER A 70 -9.08 23.46 -14.03
N ILE A 71 -7.93 23.49 -14.72
CA ILE A 71 -6.82 22.56 -14.50
C ILE A 71 -6.20 22.79 -13.12
N GLN A 72 -6.02 24.06 -12.73
CA GLN A 72 -5.50 24.39 -11.40
C GLN A 72 -6.49 24.02 -10.29
N LEU A 73 -7.79 24.20 -10.47
CA LEU A 73 -8.80 23.70 -9.53
C LEU A 73 -8.89 22.16 -9.51
N GLY A 74 -8.59 21.49 -10.63
CA GLY A 74 -8.45 20.03 -10.68
C GLY A 74 -7.16 19.53 -10.01
N ALA A 75 -6.10 20.35 -10.04
CA ALA A 75 -4.82 20.10 -9.37
C ALA A 75 -4.81 20.55 -7.89
N ASP A 76 -5.64 21.51 -7.50
CA ASP A 76 -5.90 21.90 -6.12
C ASP A 76 -6.96 20.98 -5.49
N ALA A 77 -7.76 20.29 -6.33
CA ALA A 77 -8.62 19.16 -5.95
C ALA A 77 -7.90 17.79 -6.04
N LEU A 78 -6.65 17.76 -6.54
CA LEU A 78 -5.66 16.77 -6.12
C LEU A 78 -5.29 17.18 -4.70
N VAL A 79 -6.12 16.71 -3.77
CA VAL A 79 -5.93 16.83 -2.33
C VAL A 79 -4.51 16.37 -2.04
N VAL A 80 -3.71 17.20 -1.35
CA VAL A 80 -2.58 16.70 -0.55
C VAL A 80 -3.19 15.62 0.32
N GLY A 81 -2.97 14.36 -0.03
CA GLY A 81 -3.93 13.31 0.27
C GLY A 81 -4.12 13.21 1.77
N ASP A 82 -5.34 13.47 2.23
CA ASP A 82 -5.71 13.28 3.64
C ASP A 82 -5.71 11.77 3.88
N TYR A 83 -4.54 11.22 4.24
CA TYR A 83 -4.35 9.80 4.41
C TYR A 83 -5.27 9.25 5.51
N GLU A 84 -5.64 10.06 6.51
CA GLU A 84 -6.61 9.70 7.54
C GLU A 84 -7.99 9.48 6.91
N ALA A 85 -8.45 10.39 6.04
CA ALA A 85 -9.69 10.21 5.30
C ALA A 85 -9.65 8.99 4.36
N ALA A 86 -8.49 8.71 3.76
CA ALA A 86 -8.31 7.53 2.91
C ALA A 86 -8.39 6.23 3.70
N ILE A 87 -7.82 6.17 4.91
CA ILE A 87 -7.98 5.07 5.87
C ILE A 87 -9.48 4.86 6.15
N SER A 88 -10.18 5.92 6.59
CA SER A 88 -11.61 5.82 6.92
C SER A 88 -12.47 5.30 5.76
N ALA A 89 -12.17 5.74 4.53
CA ALA A 89 -12.89 5.30 3.34
C ALA A 89 -12.58 3.83 2.98
N GLY A 90 -11.31 3.41 3.08
CA GLY A 90 -10.91 2.02 2.88
C GLY A 90 -11.51 1.07 3.92
N VAL A 91 -11.50 1.47 5.19
CA VAL A 91 -12.14 0.74 6.31
C VAL A 91 -13.64 0.62 6.11
N THR A 92 -14.30 1.70 5.67
CA THR A 92 -15.74 1.65 5.33
C THR A 92 -16.00 0.62 4.24
N TRP A 93 -15.18 0.62 3.18
CA TRP A 93 -15.31 -0.35 2.10
C TRP A 93 -15.08 -1.80 2.58
N ILE A 94 -14.05 -2.07 3.40
CA ILE A 94 -13.79 -3.41 3.97
C ILE A 94 -14.98 -3.85 4.85
N ASN A 95 -15.57 -2.95 5.62
CA ASN A 95 -16.74 -3.26 6.45
C ASN A 95 -17.99 -3.60 5.63
N ASP A 96 -18.14 -3.06 4.43
CA ASP A 96 -19.24 -3.38 3.52
C ASP A 96 -18.95 -4.60 2.62
N PHE A 97 -17.73 -5.12 2.65
CA PHE A 97 -17.31 -6.29 1.87
C PHE A 97 -17.94 -7.60 2.36
N ASP A 98 -17.93 -8.63 1.51
CA ASP A 98 -18.48 -9.96 1.82
C ASP A 98 -17.73 -10.59 3.00
N GLU A 99 -18.43 -10.75 4.13
CA GLU A 99 -17.87 -11.31 5.36
C GLU A 99 -17.28 -12.70 5.20
N SER A 100 -17.80 -13.50 4.26
CA SER A 100 -17.27 -14.84 4.00
C SER A 100 -15.91 -14.84 3.32
N GLN A 101 -15.45 -13.68 2.87
CA GLN A 101 -14.17 -13.47 2.19
C GLN A 101 -13.16 -12.70 3.03
N LEU A 102 -13.54 -12.21 4.22
CA LEU A 102 -12.62 -11.50 5.10
C LEU A 102 -11.54 -12.45 5.64
N ASN A 103 -10.31 -11.97 5.69
CA ASN A 103 -9.12 -12.73 6.04
C ASN A 103 -8.24 -12.01 7.08
N ALA A 104 -7.08 -12.58 7.38
CA ALA A 104 -6.15 -12.06 8.37
C ALA A 104 -5.64 -10.63 8.09
N TRP A 105 -5.47 -10.26 6.83
CA TRP A 105 -5.02 -8.92 6.44
C TRP A 105 -6.13 -7.88 6.61
N ASP A 106 -7.39 -8.25 6.35
CA ASP A 106 -8.55 -7.41 6.71
C ASP A 106 -8.59 -7.20 8.23
N ALA A 107 -8.27 -8.23 9.03
CA ALA A 107 -8.18 -8.08 10.49
C ALA A 107 -7.11 -7.06 10.89
N LEU A 108 -5.91 -7.14 10.31
CA LEU A 108 -4.83 -6.19 10.60
C LEU A 108 -5.25 -4.75 10.27
N ALA A 109 -5.78 -4.53 9.05
CA ALA A 109 -6.25 -3.22 8.59
C ALA A 109 -7.37 -2.68 9.50
N LEU A 110 -8.40 -3.47 9.80
CA LEU A 110 -9.51 -3.03 10.64
C LEU A 110 -9.08 -2.75 12.08
N VAL A 111 -8.25 -3.61 12.69
CA VAL A 111 -7.82 -3.47 14.09
C VAL A 111 -6.92 -2.24 14.29
N ARG A 112 -6.06 -1.93 13.32
CA ARG A 112 -5.08 -0.84 13.42
C ARG A 112 -5.63 0.51 13.03
N SER A 113 -6.65 0.52 12.17
CA SER A 113 -7.37 1.74 11.85
C SER A 113 -7.91 2.45 13.10
N PRO A 114 -7.99 3.80 13.10
CA PRO A 114 -8.61 4.56 14.18
C PRO A 114 -10.07 4.17 14.48
N GLU A 115 -10.79 3.63 13.51
CA GLU A 115 -12.17 3.15 13.64
C GLU A 115 -12.26 1.83 14.42
N GLY A 116 -11.21 1.00 14.36
CA GLY A 116 -11.15 -0.32 14.97
C GLY A 116 -12.05 -1.36 14.29
N ILE A 117 -11.99 -2.59 14.79
CA ILE A 117 -12.79 -3.71 14.29
C ILE A 117 -14.07 -3.91 15.13
N SER A 118 -15.19 -4.20 14.47
CA SER A 118 -16.42 -4.61 15.15
C SER A 118 -16.37 -6.08 15.59
N THR A 119 -17.11 -6.44 16.64
CA THR A 119 -17.22 -7.84 17.09
C THR A 119 -17.75 -8.78 16.00
N GLU A 120 -18.65 -8.29 15.15
CA GLU A 120 -19.20 -9.06 14.03
C GLU A 120 -18.12 -9.42 13.01
N LYS A 121 -17.31 -8.43 12.59
CA LYS A 121 -16.20 -8.65 11.64
C LYS A 121 -15.08 -9.50 12.24
N ALA A 122 -14.70 -9.27 13.49
CA ALA A 122 -13.74 -10.12 14.20
C ALA A 122 -14.21 -11.59 14.26
N THR A 123 -15.50 -11.80 14.55
CA THR A 123 -16.10 -13.15 14.58
C THR A 123 -16.13 -13.79 13.20
N ALA A 124 -16.44 -13.03 12.14
CA ALA A 124 -16.42 -13.54 10.77
C ALA A 124 -15.01 -14.00 10.38
N ILE A 125 -13.99 -13.16 10.61
CA ILE A 125 -12.59 -13.48 10.30
C ILE A 125 -12.12 -14.70 11.09
N TYR A 126 -12.40 -14.76 12.40
CA TYR A 126 -12.07 -15.93 13.22
C TYR A 126 -12.66 -17.22 12.65
N ASN A 127 -13.94 -17.22 12.27
CA ASN A 127 -14.61 -18.39 11.69
C ASN A 127 -14.04 -18.76 10.32
N ASN A 128 -13.70 -17.78 9.49
CA ASN A 128 -13.09 -18.01 8.18
C ASN A 128 -11.72 -18.68 8.33
N ILE A 129 -10.89 -18.20 9.27
CA ILE A 129 -9.60 -18.80 9.61
C ILE A 129 -9.79 -20.23 10.16
N LEU A 130 -10.69 -20.43 11.14
CA LEU A 130 -10.99 -21.76 11.68
C LEU A 130 -11.38 -22.77 10.59
N ALA A 131 -12.13 -22.33 9.57
CA ALA A 131 -12.59 -23.19 8.49
C ALA A 131 -11.46 -23.73 7.59
N LEU A 132 -10.26 -23.14 7.66
CA LEU A 132 -9.08 -23.60 6.91
C LEU A 132 -8.43 -24.85 7.53
N TYR A 133 -8.50 -24.99 8.86
CA TYR A 133 -7.69 -25.97 9.61
C TYR A 133 -8.20 -27.41 9.82
N PRO A 134 -9.27 -27.89 9.16
CA PRO A 134 -9.35 -29.31 8.83
C PRO A 134 -8.55 -29.67 7.55
N GLY A 135 -7.96 -28.69 6.85
CA GLY A 135 -7.13 -28.88 5.66
C GLY A 135 -5.74 -29.46 5.95
N THR A 136 -5.09 -30.04 4.94
CA THR A 136 -3.78 -30.71 5.08
C THR A 136 -2.70 -30.19 4.13
N ASN A 137 -2.98 -29.14 3.36
CA ASN A 137 -2.07 -28.61 2.33
C ASN A 137 -1.76 -27.12 2.58
N HIS A 138 -1.46 -26.76 3.82
CA HIS A 138 -1.07 -25.40 4.17
C HIS A 138 0.40 -25.17 3.85
N GLN A 139 0.71 -24.01 3.29
CA GLN A 139 2.08 -23.52 3.25
C GLN A 139 2.43 -22.92 4.61
N VAL A 140 3.73 -22.83 4.92
CA VAL A 140 4.21 -22.21 6.17
C VAL A 140 3.68 -20.77 6.29
N THR A 141 3.64 -20.04 5.17
CA THR A 141 3.13 -18.68 5.08
C THR A 141 1.61 -18.55 5.33
N ASP A 142 0.83 -19.63 5.16
CA ASP A 142 -0.59 -19.61 5.56
C ASP A 142 -0.73 -19.53 7.07
N TYR A 143 0.06 -20.31 7.80
CA TYR A 143 0.08 -20.29 9.27
C TYR A 143 0.52 -18.93 9.80
N GLU A 144 1.57 -18.37 9.21
CA GLU A 144 2.15 -17.08 9.62
C GLU A 144 1.17 -15.92 9.41
N ARG A 145 0.54 -15.87 8.24
CA ARG A 145 -0.53 -14.90 7.95
C ARG A 145 -1.66 -15.02 8.98
N ASP A 146 -2.13 -16.24 9.23
CA ASP A 146 -3.29 -16.44 10.09
C ASP A 146 -2.95 -16.22 11.58
N ILE A 147 -1.70 -16.44 12.02
CA ILE A 147 -1.21 -15.99 13.34
C ILE A 147 -1.36 -14.48 13.47
N ILE A 148 -0.89 -13.70 12.50
CA ILE A 148 -0.99 -12.23 12.53
C ILE A 148 -2.46 -11.80 12.67
N GLY A 149 -3.35 -12.38 11.85
CA GLY A 149 -4.78 -12.08 11.88
C GLY A 149 -5.45 -12.44 13.21
N LEU A 150 -5.20 -13.65 13.73
CA LEU A 150 -5.76 -14.10 15.00
C LEU A 150 -5.28 -13.24 16.17
N VAL A 151 -3.97 -12.96 16.23
CA VAL A 151 -3.39 -12.09 17.26
C VAL A 151 -3.98 -10.69 17.19
N ALA A 152 -4.17 -10.14 15.99
CA ALA A 152 -4.76 -8.82 15.80
C ALA A 152 -6.17 -8.72 16.39
N ILE A 153 -7.01 -9.75 16.19
CA ILE A 153 -8.36 -9.80 16.77
C ILE A 153 -8.39 -10.30 18.22
N GLY A 154 -7.24 -10.55 18.84
CA GLY A 154 -7.11 -10.96 20.24
C GLY A 154 -7.35 -12.45 20.51
N GLU A 155 -7.28 -13.30 19.48
CA GLU A 155 -7.45 -14.75 19.57
C GLU A 155 -6.10 -15.47 19.70
N ASP A 156 -6.12 -16.67 20.30
CA ASP A 156 -4.95 -17.49 20.55
C ASP A 156 -4.67 -18.46 19.38
N PRO A 157 -3.55 -18.31 18.64
CA PRO A 157 -3.22 -19.16 17.49
C PRO A 157 -2.60 -20.52 17.88
N THR A 158 -2.44 -20.83 19.18
CA THR A 158 -1.83 -22.10 19.62
C THR A 158 -2.78 -23.29 19.58
N ASN A 159 -4.09 -23.05 19.37
CA ASN A 159 -5.08 -24.12 19.18
C ASN A 159 -6.23 -23.69 18.26
N VAL A 160 -5.99 -23.82 16.96
CA VAL A 160 -6.93 -23.49 15.89
C VAL A 160 -7.46 -24.81 15.32
N ASN A 161 -8.63 -25.23 15.78
CA ASN A 161 -9.23 -26.54 15.45
C ASN A 161 -8.31 -27.76 15.69
N GLY A 162 -7.46 -27.69 16.73
CA GLY A 162 -6.51 -28.75 17.09
C GLY A 162 -5.12 -28.60 16.46
N THR A 163 -4.91 -27.57 15.64
CA THR A 163 -3.61 -27.22 15.05
C THR A 163 -2.97 -26.07 15.83
N ASN A 164 -1.68 -26.20 16.16
CA ASN A 164 -0.92 -25.12 16.77
C ASN A 164 -0.16 -24.38 15.67
N LEU A 165 -0.68 -23.22 15.23
CA LEU A 165 -0.12 -22.52 14.07
C LEU A 165 1.31 -22.04 14.33
N ILE A 166 1.61 -21.60 15.56
CA ILE A 166 2.96 -21.15 15.92
C ILE A 166 3.97 -22.30 15.79
N GLN A 167 3.61 -23.49 16.26
CA GLN A 167 4.49 -24.65 16.15
C GLN A 167 4.69 -25.05 14.69
N GLU A 168 3.64 -25.04 13.88
CA GLU A 168 3.71 -25.32 12.44
C GLU A 168 4.59 -24.30 11.70
N THR A 169 4.55 -23.03 12.08
CA THR A 169 5.46 -21.98 11.58
C THR A 169 6.92 -22.31 11.94
N ILE A 170 7.22 -22.57 13.21
CA ILE A 170 8.60 -22.83 13.68
C ILE A 170 9.17 -24.08 13.00
N ASP A 171 8.42 -25.17 13.00
CA ASP A 171 8.85 -26.44 12.40
C ASP A 171 8.99 -26.33 10.89
N GLY A 172 8.03 -25.69 10.22
CA GLY A 172 8.04 -25.46 8.78
C GLY A 172 9.28 -24.69 8.31
N ILE A 173 9.60 -23.59 9.00
CA ILE A 173 10.81 -22.80 8.69
C ILE A 173 12.10 -23.60 8.93
N ALA A 174 12.14 -24.46 9.97
CA ALA A 174 13.31 -25.27 10.32
C ALA A 174 13.56 -26.42 9.34
N ASP A 175 12.51 -27.02 8.78
CA ASP A 175 12.57 -28.19 7.89
C ASP A 175 12.93 -27.85 6.42
N GLY A 176 13.39 -26.62 6.15
CA GLY A 176 13.91 -26.21 4.85
C GLY A 176 12.90 -25.51 3.94
N GLN A 177 11.71 -25.14 4.44
CA GLN A 177 10.80 -24.18 3.79
C GLN A 177 11.17 -22.73 4.18
N GLY A 178 12.46 -22.46 4.21
CA GLY A 178 13.02 -21.22 4.73
C GLY A 178 13.30 -20.17 3.66
N ASP A 179 12.44 -20.09 2.63
CA ASP A 179 12.52 -19.03 1.64
C ASP A 179 12.29 -17.66 2.30
N ILE A 180 12.50 -16.59 1.55
CA ILE A 180 12.43 -15.24 2.12
C ILE A 180 11.04 -14.91 2.67
N TYR A 181 9.97 -15.43 2.07
CA TYR A 181 8.60 -15.20 2.52
C TYR A 181 8.35 -15.86 3.87
N ALA A 182 8.70 -17.13 4.02
CA ALA A 182 8.54 -17.84 5.29
C ALA A 182 9.38 -17.21 6.42
N VAL A 183 10.62 -16.76 6.14
CA VAL A 183 11.43 -16.10 7.18
C VAL A 183 10.83 -14.76 7.59
N MET A 184 10.35 -13.98 6.62
CA MET A 184 9.80 -12.65 6.82
C MET A 184 8.45 -12.67 7.54
N TYR A 185 7.50 -13.46 7.04
CA TYR A 185 6.19 -13.61 7.65
C TYR A 185 6.28 -14.35 8.99
N GLY A 186 7.15 -15.35 9.11
CA GLY A 186 7.46 -16.00 10.38
C GLY A 186 7.97 -15.03 11.44
N LEU A 187 8.87 -14.10 11.07
CA LEU A 187 9.34 -13.06 11.99
C LEU A 187 8.20 -12.17 12.46
N LEU A 188 7.36 -11.67 11.55
CA LEU A 188 6.22 -10.82 11.88
C LEU A 188 5.18 -11.54 12.76
N ALA A 189 4.89 -12.81 12.45
CA ALA A 189 3.97 -13.64 13.22
C ALA A 189 4.46 -13.87 14.65
N LEU A 190 5.75 -14.20 14.82
CA LEU A 190 6.34 -14.42 16.14
C LEU A 190 6.45 -13.12 16.94
N ILE A 191 6.82 -11.99 16.32
CA ILE A 191 6.78 -10.66 16.98
C ILE A 191 5.36 -10.35 17.46
N SER A 192 4.36 -10.62 16.63
CA SER A 192 2.96 -10.37 16.99
C SER A 192 2.55 -11.20 18.20
N ALA A 193 2.83 -12.50 18.19
CA ALA A 193 2.49 -13.41 19.29
C ALA A 193 3.26 -13.09 20.59
N ASP A 194 4.55 -12.79 20.49
CA ASP A 194 5.42 -12.45 21.63
C ASP A 194 4.96 -11.14 22.30
N THR A 195 4.75 -10.09 21.51
CA THR A 195 4.30 -8.79 22.03
C THR A 195 2.88 -8.86 22.62
N LYS A 196 2.03 -9.77 22.14
CA LYS A 196 0.72 -10.04 22.75
C LYS A 196 0.80 -10.86 24.04
N GLY A 197 1.95 -11.46 24.36
CA GLY A 197 2.15 -12.30 25.54
C GLY A 197 1.61 -13.72 25.40
N ILE A 198 1.47 -14.24 24.18
CA ILE A 198 1.02 -15.62 23.90
C ILE A 198 2.15 -16.63 24.18
N GLY A 199 3.40 -16.22 24.06
CA GLY A 199 4.59 -17.00 24.37
C GLY A 199 5.84 -16.12 24.48
N ASP A 200 6.99 -16.75 24.69
CA ASP A 200 8.32 -16.12 24.61
C ASP A 200 9.03 -16.75 23.40
N TYR A 201 9.19 -15.95 22.35
CA TYR A 201 9.75 -16.39 21.06
C TYR A 201 11.01 -15.61 20.68
N GLN A 202 11.66 -14.94 21.64
CA GLN A 202 12.79 -14.05 21.36
C GLN A 202 13.95 -14.76 20.65
N SER A 203 14.20 -16.03 20.97
CA SER A 203 15.27 -16.83 20.34
C SER A 203 15.00 -17.09 18.85
N GLU A 204 13.77 -17.43 18.51
CA GLU A 204 13.31 -17.64 17.15
C GLU A 204 13.31 -16.31 16.38
N ILE A 205 12.78 -15.23 16.99
CA ILE A 205 12.78 -13.87 16.44
C ILE A 205 14.22 -13.43 16.11
N ASP A 206 15.18 -13.61 17.03
CA ASP A 206 16.59 -13.27 16.81
C ASP A 206 17.19 -14.08 15.64
N THR A 207 16.82 -15.35 15.55
CA THR A 207 17.28 -16.25 14.48
C THR A 207 16.76 -15.80 13.12
N LEU A 208 15.46 -15.50 13.00
CA LEU A 208 14.85 -15.05 11.75
C LEU A 208 15.36 -13.66 11.35
N THR A 209 15.54 -12.75 12.31
CA THR A 209 16.14 -11.43 12.08
C THR A 209 17.54 -11.54 11.48
N THR A 210 18.39 -12.40 12.06
CA THR A 210 19.74 -12.65 11.53
C THR A 210 19.68 -13.24 10.12
N ARG A 211 18.70 -14.11 9.83
CA ARG A 211 18.53 -14.70 8.49
C ARG A 211 18.15 -13.65 7.46
N LEU A 212 17.19 -12.76 7.74
CA LEU A 212 16.81 -11.67 6.83
C LEU A 212 17.99 -10.75 6.52
N ILE A 213 18.77 -10.36 7.53
CA ILE A 213 20.00 -9.58 7.32
C ILE A 213 20.95 -10.29 6.35
N ASN A 214 21.15 -11.60 6.52
CA ASN A 214 22.04 -12.38 5.66
C ASN A 214 21.49 -12.65 4.26
N MET A 215 20.18 -12.51 4.05
CA MET A 215 19.52 -12.64 2.75
C MET A 215 19.55 -11.34 1.93
N GLN A 216 20.04 -10.23 2.49
CA GLN A 216 20.09 -8.95 1.80
C GLN A 216 21.06 -8.99 0.62
N ASN A 217 20.63 -8.46 -0.53
CA ASN A 217 21.48 -8.36 -1.72
C ASN A 217 22.58 -7.31 -1.53
N SER A 218 23.64 -7.39 -2.33
CA SER A 218 24.72 -6.38 -2.32
C SER A 218 24.24 -4.96 -2.63
N ASP A 219 23.13 -4.85 -3.35
CA ASP A 219 22.54 -3.59 -3.77
C ASP A 219 21.57 -3.01 -2.71
N GLY A 220 21.40 -3.72 -1.59
CA GLY A 220 20.70 -3.24 -0.40
C GLY A 220 19.23 -3.63 -0.28
N TYR A 221 18.58 -4.08 -1.35
CA TYR A 221 17.21 -4.62 -1.30
C TYR A 221 17.19 -6.15 -1.12
N TRP A 222 15.99 -6.72 -1.01
CA TRP A 222 15.76 -8.16 -0.96
C TRP A 222 14.96 -8.62 -2.17
N THR A 223 15.17 -9.86 -2.57
CA THR A 223 14.52 -10.46 -3.73
C THR A 223 14.19 -11.91 -3.43
N ASP A 224 13.08 -12.42 -3.96
CA ASP A 224 12.77 -13.84 -3.88
C ASP A 224 13.53 -14.67 -4.93
N GLU A 225 13.28 -15.99 -4.96
CA GLU A 225 13.94 -16.88 -5.92
C GLU A 225 13.56 -16.63 -7.39
N TYR A 226 12.48 -15.87 -7.64
CA TYR A 226 11.96 -15.55 -8.97
C TYR A 226 12.38 -14.16 -9.47
N GLY A 227 13.02 -13.35 -8.64
CA GLY A 227 13.45 -12.01 -9.01
C GLY A 227 12.47 -10.90 -8.61
N TYR A 228 11.44 -11.17 -7.79
CA TYR A 228 10.53 -10.12 -7.32
C TYR A 228 11.13 -9.35 -6.14
N THR A 229 11.20 -8.02 -6.27
CA THR A 229 11.96 -7.16 -5.35
C THR A 229 11.11 -6.28 -4.45
N LEU A 230 10.07 -5.61 -4.99
CA LEU A 230 9.36 -4.54 -4.28
C LEU A 230 8.67 -5.05 -3.01
N ASP A 231 7.74 -5.99 -3.16
CA ASP A 231 6.94 -6.54 -2.05
C ASP A 231 7.84 -7.17 -0.98
N VAL A 232 8.84 -7.94 -1.42
CA VAL A 232 9.81 -8.61 -0.55
C VAL A 232 10.61 -7.58 0.25
N THR A 233 11.11 -6.53 -0.39
CA THR A 233 11.88 -5.48 0.29
C THR A 233 11.02 -4.73 1.30
N GLY A 234 9.81 -4.34 0.90
CA GLY A 234 8.88 -3.63 1.78
C GLY A 234 8.52 -4.43 3.01
N MET A 235 8.16 -5.70 2.85
CA MET A 235 7.78 -6.57 3.94
C MET A 235 8.96 -7.00 4.83
N VAL A 236 10.17 -7.20 4.28
CA VAL A 236 11.37 -7.41 5.10
C VAL A 236 11.70 -6.16 5.92
N MET A 237 11.56 -4.96 5.35
CA MET A 237 11.73 -3.72 6.11
C MET A 237 10.68 -3.59 7.23
N GLN A 238 9.41 -3.95 6.98
CA GLN A 238 8.40 -4.02 8.05
C GLN A 238 8.82 -4.98 9.17
N ALA A 239 9.33 -6.17 8.82
CA ALA A 239 9.78 -7.16 9.80
C ALA A 239 10.99 -6.67 10.62
N LEU A 240 11.99 -6.08 9.97
CA LEU A 240 13.18 -5.53 10.64
C LEU A 240 12.87 -4.28 11.47
N GLY A 241 11.96 -3.42 11.01
CA GLY A 241 11.49 -2.24 11.76
C GLY A 241 10.64 -2.62 12.97
N SER A 242 9.98 -3.78 12.94
CA SER A 242 9.18 -4.32 14.05
C SER A 242 10.02 -5.01 15.14
N TYR A 243 11.28 -5.33 14.86
CA TYR A 243 12.13 -6.11 15.77
C TYR A 243 12.54 -5.30 17.01
N GLN A 244 12.29 -5.87 18.20
CA GLN A 244 12.59 -5.23 19.49
C GLN A 244 13.67 -5.95 20.31
N GLY A 245 14.69 -6.52 19.65
CA GLY A 245 15.79 -7.22 20.32
C GLY A 245 17.14 -6.49 20.29
N THR A 246 18.22 -7.26 20.29
CA THR A 246 19.60 -6.75 20.42
C THR A 246 20.45 -6.81 19.16
N ILE A 247 19.95 -7.48 18.11
CA ILE A 247 20.62 -7.53 16.81
C ILE A 247 20.57 -6.15 16.16
N ASP A 248 21.71 -5.69 15.64
CA ASP A 248 21.79 -4.43 14.92
C ASP A 248 21.22 -4.58 13.50
N THR A 249 20.01 -4.07 13.28
CA THR A 249 19.34 -4.01 11.98
C THR A 249 19.67 -2.73 11.19
N SER A 250 20.32 -1.74 11.81
CA SER A 250 20.45 -0.39 11.26
C SER A 250 21.24 -0.34 9.95
N THR A 251 22.28 -1.16 9.81
CA THR A 251 23.09 -1.21 8.59
C THR A 251 22.29 -1.77 7.42
N SER A 252 21.47 -2.79 7.65
CA SER A 252 20.60 -3.36 6.62
C SER A 252 19.49 -2.41 6.24
N ILE A 253 18.83 -1.78 7.21
CA ILE A 253 17.79 -0.76 6.98
C ILE A 253 18.35 0.42 6.19
N PHE A 254 19.53 0.94 6.57
CA PHE A 254 20.16 2.04 5.86
C PHE A 254 20.50 1.69 4.40
N SER A 255 20.99 0.47 4.17
CA SER A 255 21.28 -0.01 2.81
C SER A 255 20.01 -0.14 1.98
N ALA A 256 18.93 -0.63 2.59
CA ALA A 256 17.62 -0.77 1.96
C ALA A 256 16.99 0.59 1.63
N GLN A 257 17.05 1.57 2.55
CA GLN A 257 16.63 2.94 2.28
C GLN A 257 17.36 3.53 1.06
N GLY A 258 18.69 3.35 1.00
CA GLY A 258 19.49 3.78 -0.13
C GLY A 258 19.08 3.10 -1.43
N ALA A 259 18.78 1.80 -1.39
CA ALA A 259 18.32 1.04 -2.54
C ALA A 259 16.94 1.52 -3.02
N VAL A 260 15.98 1.66 -2.11
CA VAL A 260 14.64 2.20 -2.39
C VAL A 260 14.74 3.57 -3.03
N GLN A 261 15.52 4.48 -2.44
CA GLN A 261 15.64 5.85 -2.94
C GLN A 261 16.34 5.96 -4.30
N ASN A 262 17.40 5.16 -4.54
CA ASN A 262 18.27 5.36 -5.71
C ASN A 262 18.00 4.37 -6.86
N ILE A 263 17.30 3.27 -6.61
CA ILE A 263 17.07 2.20 -7.58
C ILE A 263 15.58 2.02 -7.86
N LEU A 264 14.74 1.98 -6.83
CA LEU A 264 13.34 1.57 -6.97
C LEU A 264 12.38 2.75 -7.14
N LEU A 265 12.64 3.89 -6.49
CA LEU A 265 11.78 5.08 -6.53
C LEU A 265 11.78 5.75 -7.91
N GLN A 266 10.58 6.04 -8.42
CA GLN A 266 10.40 6.89 -9.60
C GLN A 266 10.25 8.36 -9.17
N PRO A 267 11.28 9.22 -9.37
CA PRO A 267 11.33 10.55 -8.77
C PRO A 267 10.27 11.53 -9.32
N ASP A 268 9.70 11.25 -10.49
CA ASP A 268 8.68 12.10 -11.10
C ASP A 268 7.25 11.75 -10.62
N THR A 269 7.00 10.48 -10.25
CA THR A 269 5.64 9.99 -9.90
C THR A 269 5.47 9.58 -8.45
N GLY A 270 6.56 9.35 -7.70
CA GLY A 270 6.50 8.86 -6.32
C GLY A 270 6.28 7.35 -6.20
N GLU A 271 5.92 6.69 -7.29
CA GLU A 271 5.69 5.24 -7.36
C GLU A 271 7.01 4.45 -7.33
N PHE A 272 6.94 3.16 -7.03
CA PHE A 272 8.09 2.27 -7.05
C PHE A 272 8.05 1.32 -8.25
N LEU A 273 9.23 1.07 -8.80
CA LEU A 273 9.43 0.27 -10.00
C LEU A 273 10.57 -0.70 -9.78
N ASP A 274 10.33 -1.98 -10.08
CA ASP A 274 11.42 -2.92 -10.27
C ASP A 274 12.03 -2.71 -11.67
N PRO A 275 13.30 -2.27 -11.78
CA PRO A 275 13.92 -1.99 -13.08
C PRO A 275 14.05 -3.23 -13.97
N GLU A 276 14.02 -4.45 -13.40
CA GLU A 276 14.09 -5.69 -14.16
C GLU A 276 12.72 -6.11 -14.72
N GLN A 277 11.63 -5.71 -14.08
CA GLN A 277 10.25 -6.03 -14.50
C GLN A 277 9.63 -4.95 -15.40
N GLY A 278 10.12 -3.71 -15.33
CA GLY A 278 9.62 -2.60 -16.14
C GLY A 278 8.26 -2.07 -15.67
N THR A 279 7.71 -1.09 -16.39
CA THR A 279 6.60 -0.24 -15.91
C THR A 279 5.30 -0.99 -15.63
N ASP A 280 5.13 -2.18 -16.19
CA ASP A 280 3.95 -3.02 -15.94
C ASP A 280 3.92 -3.56 -14.50
N SER A 281 5.04 -3.46 -13.77
CA SER A 281 5.14 -3.82 -12.34
C SER A 281 4.67 -2.73 -11.38
N ILE A 282 4.47 -1.49 -11.83
CA ILE A 282 4.01 -0.39 -10.96
C ILE A 282 2.57 -0.65 -10.53
N ASN A 283 2.31 -0.72 -9.24
CA ASN A 283 0.99 -1.03 -8.71
C ASN A 283 0.86 -0.59 -7.24
N SER A 284 -0.37 -0.41 -6.76
CA SER A 284 -0.65 0.06 -5.41
C SER A 284 -0.13 -0.88 -4.32
N SER A 285 -0.16 -2.19 -4.55
CA SER A 285 0.25 -3.20 -3.56
C SER A 285 1.74 -3.10 -3.28
N SER A 286 2.56 -3.10 -4.33
CA SER A 286 4.01 -2.95 -4.21
C SER A 286 4.41 -1.59 -3.62
N ASP A 287 3.72 -0.52 -4.01
CA ASP A 287 3.93 0.81 -3.43
C ASP A 287 3.60 0.81 -1.93
N ALA A 288 2.47 0.21 -1.56
CA ALA A 288 2.03 0.10 -0.18
C ALA A 288 3.07 -0.65 0.68
N MET A 289 3.57 -1.81 0.22
CA MET A 289 4.57 -2.58 0.96
C MET A 289 5.85 -1.80 1.25
N ILE A 290 6.36 -1.06 0.25
CA ILE A 290 7.57 -0.24 0.41
C ILE A 290 7.31 0.92 1.38
N ILE A 291 6.18 1.62 1.24
CA ILE A 291 5.80 2.73 2.13
C ILE A 291 5.68 2.25 3.58
N ALA A 292 5.00 1.12 3.81
CA ALA A 292 4.87 0.52 5.14
C ALA A 292 6.24 0.13 5.72
N GLY A 293 7.13 -0.44 4.89
CA GLY A 293 8.48 -0.82 5.30
C GLY A 293 9.35 0.37 5.70
N LEU A 294 9.27 1.47 4.96
CA LEU A 294 9.97 2.71 5.31
C LEU A 294 9.44 3.28 6.63
N ALA A 295 8.12 3.41 6.76
CA ALA A 295 7.48 3.95 7.95
C ALA A 295 7.76 3.10 9.20
N ALA A 296 7.72 1.77 9.10
CA ALA A 296 8.08 0.85 10.19
C ALA A 296 9.56 0.97 10.60
N CYS A 297 10.43 1.44 9.71
CA CYS A 297 11.85 1.70 9.96
C CYS A 297 12.14 3.14 10.42
N ASP A 298 11.13 3.92 10.81
CA ASP A 298 11.23 5.35 11.15
C ASP A 298 11.79 6.23 10.02
N ILE A 299 11.55 5.85 8.76
CA ILE A 299 11.93 6.61 7.57
C ILE A 299 10.68 7.23 6.97
N ASP A 300 10.67 8.56 6.82
CA ASP A 300 9.54 9.25 6.19
C ASP A 300 9.53 9.00 4.66
N PRO A 301 8.54 8.27 4.12
CA PRO A 301 8.42 8.06 2.67
C PRO A 301 8.28 9.38 1.88
N ASP A 302 7.72 10.44 2.47
CA ASP A 302 7.55 11.73 1.80
C ASP A 302 8.88 12.48 1.62
N GLU A 303 9.90 12.15 2.42
CA GLU A 303 11.19 12.83 2.40
C GLU A 303 12.25 12.12 1.52
N LEU A 304 11.84 11.16 0.68
CA LEU A 304 12.74 10.46 -0.24
C LEU A 304 13.24 11.31 -1.42
N GLY A 305 12.67 12.51 -1.62
CA GLY A 305 13.13 13.46 -2.65
C GLY A 305 12.47 13.29 -4.02
N ALA A 306 11.33 12.59 -4.09
CA ALA A 306 10.46 12.59 -5.26
C ALA A 306 9.67 13.91 -5.40
N THR A 307 9.21 14.21 -6.61
CA THR A 307 8.39 15.39 -6.92
C THR A 307 6.95 15.20 -6.44
N VAL A 308 6.44 13.99 -6.58
CA VAL A 308 5.18 13.53 -5.98
C VAL A 308 5.55 12.64 -4.80
N SER A 309 4.92 12.87 -3.65
CA SER A 309 5.15 12.02 -2.48
C SER A 309 4.75 10.57 -2.81
N PRO A 310 5.49 9.55 -2.33
CA PRO A 310 5.05 8.16 -2.44
C PRO A 310 3.69 7.88 -1.79
N VAL A 311 3.37 8.57 -0.68
CA VAL A 311 2.04 8.47 -0.05
C VAL A 311 0.97 9.07 -0.96
N ASP A 312 1.19 10.26 -1.53
CA ASP A 312 0.26 10.84 -2.51
C ASP A 312 0.10 9.94 -3.74
N ALA A 313 1.18 9.28 -4.19
CA ALA A 313 1.13 8.31 -5.29
C ALA A 313 0.24 7.11 -4.94
N LEU A 314 0.40 6.52 -3.76
CA LEU A 314 -0.47 5.44 -3.26
C LEU A 314 -1.94 5.89 -3.18
N LEU A 315 -2.20 7.09 -2.66
CA LEU A 315 -3.55 7.64 -2.54
C LEU A 315 -4.23 7.86 -3.89
N SER A 316 -3.46 8.04 -4.96
CA SER A 316 -4.00 8.16 -6.32
C SER A 316 -4.67 6.89 -6.84
N TYR A 317 -4.42 5.74 -6.21
CA TYR A 317 -5.07 4.46 -6.53
C TYR A 317 -6.43 4.29 -5.87
N GLN A 318 -6.79 5.15 -4.92
CA GLN A 318 -8.09 5.08 -4.24
C GLN A 318 -9.23 5.44 -5.18
N VAL A 319 -10.28 4.62 -5.18
CA VAL A 319 -11.50 4.86 -5.93
C VAL A 319 -12.24 6.05 -5.31
N PRO A 320 -12.49 7.12 -6.07
CA PRO A 320 -13.04 8.35 -5.53
C PRO A 320 -14.51 8.21 -5.15
N GLU A 321 -14.94 9.06 -4.21
CA GLU A 321 -16.34 9.20 -3.80
C GLU A 321 -17.29 9.38 -4.99
N GLY A 322 -18.42 8.67 -4.95
CA GLY A 322 -19.45 8.69 -6.00
C GLY A 322 -19.21 7.71 -7.17
N GLU A 323 -18.10 6.99 -7.19
CA GLU A 323 -17.90 5.83 -8.08
C GLU A 323 -18.35 4.53 -7.41
N THR A 324 -18.56 3.49 -8.21
CA THR A 324 -18.80 2.14 -7.68
C THR A 324 -17.54 1.67 -6.96
N ASP A 325 -17.71 1.17 -5.73
CA ASP A 325 -16.62 0.76 -4.82
C ASP A 325 -15.74 1.92 -4.32
N ALA A 326 -16.31 3.11 -4.16
CA ALA A 326 -15.66 4.24 -3.50
C ALA A 326 -14.98 3.84 -2.18
N GLY A 327 -13.79 4.38 -1.94
CA GLY A 327 -12.96 4.09 -0.76
C GLY A 327 -11.99 2.91 -0.93
N SER A 328 -12.31 1.96 -1.81
CA SER A 328 -11.38 0.87 -2.14
C SER A 328 -10.16 1.35 -2.94
N PHE A 329 -9.12 0.54 -3.03
CA PHE A 329 -7.95 0.80 -3.85
C PHE A 329 -7.92 -0.12 -5.07
N ASN A 330 -7.57 0.43 -6.23
CA ASN A 330 -7.29 -0.35 -7.43
C ASN A 330 -5.84 -0.84 -7.41
N TRP A 331 -5.60 -2.08 -7.83
CA TRP A 331 -4.22 -2.58 -7.99
C TRP A 331 -3.43 -1.75 -9.00
N GLN A 332 -4.05 -1.43 -10.15
CA GLN A 332 -3.57 -0.46 -11.12
C GLN A 332 -4.73 0.44 -11.56
N PRO A 333 -4.51 1.67 -12.04
CA PRO A 333 -5.60 2.62 -12.30
C PRO A 333 -6.67 2.11 -13.29
N ALA A 334 -6.31 1.18 -14.17
CA ALA A 334 -7.22 0.58 -15.16
C ALA A 334 -7.71 -0.84 -14.78
N LEU A 335 -7.23 -1.44 -13.69
CA LEU A 335 -7.46 -2.84 -13.34
C LEU A 335 -8.14 -2.95 -11.98
N THR A 336 -9.35 -3.49 -12.00
CA THR A 336 -10.23 -3.59 -10.82
C THR A 336 -10.25 -4.97 -10.18
N TYR A 337 -9.41 -5.91 -10.64
CA TYR A 337 -9.22 -7.20 -9.97
C TYR A 337 -8.38 -7.01 -8.69
N SER A 338 -8.46 -7.97 -7.76
CA SER A 338 -7.72 -7.96 -6.49
C SER A 338 -7.96 -6.72 -5.62
N ARG A 339 -9.11 -6.06 -5.79
CA ARG A 339 -9.49 -4.84 -5.04
C ARG A 339 -9.47 -5.03 -3.53
N GLN A 340 -9.91 -6.19 -3.02
CA GLN A 340 -9.81 -6.48 -1.59
C GLN A 340 -8.35 -6.45 -1.12
N SER A 341 -7.46 -7.17 -1.80
CA SER A 341 -6.03 -7.21 -1.47
C SER A 341 -5.37 -5.83 -1.55
N ALA A 342 -5.59 -5.09 -2.64
CA ALA A 342 -5.07 -3.74 -2.77
C ALA A 342 -5.60 -2.79 -1.67
N THR A 343 -6.87 -2.95 -1.28
CA THR A 343 -7.49 -2.12 -0.23
C THR A 343 -6.95 -2.45 1.15
N GLN A 344 -6.91 -3.72 1.55
CA GLN A 344 -6.37 -4.10 2.86
C GLN A 344 -4.88 -3.70 2.99
N GLU A 345 -4.09 -3.83 1.91
CA GLU A 345 -2.67 -3.47 1.88
C GLU A 345 -2.45 -1.95 1.97
N ALA A 346 -3.22 -1.17 1.22
CA ALA A 346 -3.17 0.28 1.33
C ALA A 346 -3.61 0.75 2.73
N VAL A 347 -4.69 0.19 3.29
CA VAL A 347 -5.20 0.61 4.61
C VAL A 347 -4.17 0.35 5.71
N TYR A 348 -3.67 -0.88 5.87
CA TYR A 348 -2.69 -1.13 6.94
C TYR A 348 -1.37 -0.37 6.70
N THR A 349 -1.03 -0.07 5.44
CA THR A 349 0.15 0.76 5.12
C THR A 349 -0.03 2.19 5.62
N LEU A 350 -1.19 2.78 5.35
CA LEU A 350 -1.51 4.12 5.83
C LEU A 350 -1.63 4.14 7.36
N ASP A 351 -2.13 3.06 7.98
CA ASP A 351 -2.08 2.89 9.44
C ASP A 351 -0.63 2.86 9.96
N GLN A 352 0.28 2.14 9.30
CA GLN A 352 1.71 2.14 9.67
C GLN A 352 2.35 3.51 9.48
N PHE A 353 1.98 4.25 8.44
CA PHE A 353 2.41 5.63 8.24
C PHE A 353 1.88 6.56 9.34
N ASP A 354 0.61 6.41 9.74
CA ASP A 354 0.03 7.15 10.87
C ASP A 354 0.77 6.82 12.18
N TYR A 355 1.03 5.54 12.43
CA TYR A 355 1.81 5.07 13.58
C TYR A 355 3.20 5.69 13.60
N PHE A 356 3.87 5.79 12.45
CA PHE A 356 5.14 6.48 12.31
C PHE A 356 5.03 7.97 12.67
N LYS A 357 4.07 8.70 12.08
CA LYS A 357 3.82 10.13 12.39
C LYS A 357 3.52 10.34 13.88
N ALA A 358 2.85 9.39 14.52
CA ALA A 358 2.49 9.41 15.93
C ALA A 358 3.55 8.79 16.87
N ASN A 359 4.66 8.27 16.36
CA ASN A 359 5.70 7.54 17.12
C ASN A 359 5.14 6.35 17.94
N LYS A 360 4.20 5.59 17.37
CA LYS A 360 3.58 4.40 17.97
C LYS A 360 4.35 3.10 17.66
N GLY A 361 5.35 3.16 16.79
CA GLY A 361 6.14 2.00 16.37
C GLY A 361 5.41 1.16 15.32
N SER A 362 5.54 -0.16 15.42
CA SER A 362 5.03 -1.10 14.41
C SER A 362 3.57 -1.49 14.61
N ILE A 363 2.82 -1.63 13.50
CA ILE A 363 1.47 -2.22 13.46
C ILE A 363 1.44 -3.72 13.81
N TYR A 364 2.60 -4.36 13.98
CA TYR A 364 2.72 -5.76 14.43
C TYR A 364 3.02 -5.87 15.93
N ASN A 365 3.18 -4.75 16.65
CA ASN A 365 3.33 -4.77 18.10
C ASN A 365 1.96 -4.71 18.80
N PHE A 366 1.53 -5.82 19.41
CA PHE A 366 0.22 -5.93 20.07
C PHE A 366 0.28 -5.88 21.60
N SER A 367 1.27 -5.19 22.17
CA SER A 367 1.46 -5.04 23.63
C SER A 367 0.46 -4.11 24.34
N GLU A 368 -0.54 -3.58 23.62
CA GLU A 368 -1.62 -2.72 24.14
C GLU A 368 -2.73 -3.47 24.88
#